data_AF-A0A7X8FBE1-F1
#
_entry.id   AF-A0A7X8FBE1-F1
#
_cell.length_a   1.000
_cell.length_b   1.000
_cell.length_c   1.000
_cell.angle_alpha   90.00
_cell.angle_beta   90.00
_cell.angle_gamma   90.00
#
_symmetry.space_group_name_H-M   'P 1'
#
loop_
_entity.id
_entity.type
_entity.pdbx_description
1 polymer ?
#
loop_
_entity_poly.entity_id
_entity_poly.type
_entity_poly.pdbx_seq_one_letter_code
_entity_poly.pdbx_strand_id
1 'polypeptide(L)'
;LSAWRSHGVFPDSFWQRFAGGITPVFNNAASLMAAHSHIYPSLLVDQDKIFSVWNQMLPYVYTFEDAQTPLYIAQMPESNPNSGQCVIFRHDQEHNDGSLVMCGFPLYYMQAGGVRGFLQALISDLDIQTSNDLPPLPQLPASIDVYPNPFNPSATISLYLPQSGTATIELYNIKGQLQKSHTLNHIKAGDHQITLDATDSRGKPLPSGIYLIRLKTASSQIVKRITLLK
;
A
#
# COMPACT_ATOMS: atom_id res chain seq x y z
N LEU A 1 -2.34 -6.76 -12.09
CA LEU A 1 -0.98 -6.21 -11.81
C LEU A 1 -1.01 -4.71 -12.13
N SER A 2 -0.54 -3.86 -11.21
CA SER A 2 -0.57 -2.40 -11.34
C SER A 2 0.85 -1.86 -11.18
N ALA A 3 1.18 -0.84 -11.97
CA ALA A 3 2.44 -0.09 -12.03
C ALA A 3 3.44 -0.56 -13.09
N TRP A 4 3.55 0.20 -14.18
CA TRP A 4 4.70 0.12 -15.07
C TRP A 4 5.25 1.53 -15.25
N ARG A 5 6.37 1.82 -14.58
CA ARG A 5 7.18 3.02 -14.85
C ARG A 5 8.03 2.88 -16.12
N SER A 6 8.14 1.67 -16.66
CA SER A 6 8.96 1.34 -17.82
C SER A 6 8.10 0.76 -18.93
N HIS A 7 8.29 1.23 -20.16
CA HIS A 7 7.66 0.67 -21.34
C HIS A 7 8.24 -0.72 -21.68
N GLY A 8 7.43 -1.63 -22.24
CA GLY A 8 7.91 -2.91 -22.78
C GLY A 8 8.21 -4.01 -21.77
N VAL A 9 7.62 -3.98 -20.56
CA VAL A 9 7.90 -5.01 -19.54
C VAL A 9 7.29 -6.37 -19.88
N PHE A 10 6.21 -6.39 -20.65
CA PHE A 10 5.59 -7.62 -21.12
C PHE A 10 5.95 -7.89 -22.58
N PRO A 11 6.47 -9.08 -22.91
CA PRO A 11 6.68 -9.47 -24.30
C PRO A 11 5.35 -9.71 -25.02
N ASP A 12 5.34 -9.65 -26.35
CA ASP A 12 4.14 -9.93 -27.17
C ASP A 12 3.51 -11.30 -26.87
N SER A 13 4.36 -12.29 -26.53
CA SER A 13 3.90 -13.63 -26.13
C SER A 13 3.04 -13.62 -24.86
N PHE A 14 3.28 -12.68 -23.94
CA PHE A 14 2.43 -12.51 -22.76
C PHE A 14 1.04 -12.01 -23.17
N TRP A 15 0.97 -11.00 -24.03
CA TRP A 15 -0.30 -10.41 -24.46
C TRP A 15 -1.15 -11.41 -25.23
N GLN A 16 -0.53 -12.14 -26.17
CA GLN A 16 -1.19 -13.21 -26.94
C GLN A 16 -1.70 -14.34 -26.05
N ARG A 17 -0.93 -14.76 -25.04
CA ARG A 17 -1.28 -15.92 -24.22
C ARG A 17 -2.22 -15.60 -23.06
N PHE A 18 -2.03 -14.47 -22.38
CA PHE A 18 -2.68 -14.19 -21.10
C PHE A 18 -3.71 -13.07 -21.16
N ALA A 19 -3.66 -12.22 -22.19
CA ALA A 19 -4.43 -10.98 -22.26
C ALA A 19 -5.27 -10.89 -23.54
N GLY A 20 -5.70 -12.04 -24.10
CA GLY A 20 -6.56 -12.09 -25.28
C GLY A 20 -5.95 -11.51 -26.56
N GLY A 21 -4.62 -11.38 -26.66
CA GLY A 21 -3.95 -10.79 -27.82
C GLY A 21 -4.07 -9.28 -27.95
N ILE A 22 -4.52 -8.59 -26.89
CA ILE A 22 -4.65 -7.13 -26.87
C ILE A 22 -3.28 -6.47 -27.02
N THR A 23 -3.21 -5.43 -27.86
CA THR A 23 -2.01 -4.60 -28.01
C THR A 23 -2.16 -3.34 -27.16
N PRO A 24 -1.33 -3.17 -26.11
CA PRO A 24 -1.46 -2.01 -25.23
C PRO A 24 -0.90 -0.74 -25.89
N VAL A 25 -1.64 0.36 -25.81
CA VAL A 25 -1.22 1.68 -26.30
C VAL A 25 -0.65 2.48 -25.13
N PHE A 26 0.63 2.83 -25.20
CA PHE A 26 1.31 3.58 -24.14
C PHE A 26 1.23 5.09 -24.36
N ASN A 27 0.83 5.83 -23.33
CA ASN A 27 0.82 7.29 -23.31
C ASN A 27 1.66 7.83 -22.14
N ASN A 28 2.73 8.55 -22.47
CA ASN A 28 3.61 9.18 -21.48
C ASN A 28 3.14 10.61 -21.09
N ALA A 29 2.23 11.21 -21.83
CA ALA A 29 1.72 12.54 -21.48
C ALA A 29 0.90 12.47 -20.18
N ALA A 30 1.10 13.45 -19.30
CA ALA A 30 0.24 13.62 -18.13
C ALA A 30 -1.18 13.92 -18.62
N SER A 31 -2.06 12.92 -18.51
CA SER A 31 -3.33 12.95 -19.22
C SER A 31 -4.49 12.32 -18.44
N LEU A 32 -4.25 11.31 -17.62
CA LEU A 32 -5.32 10.66 -16.89
C LEU A 32 -5.73 11.50 -15.68
N MET A 33 -7.00 11.88 -15.61
CA MET A 33 -7.60 12.61 -14.49
C MET A 33 -8.38 11.67 -13.57
N ALA A 34 -9.07 10.71 -14.17
CA ALA A 34 -9.82 9.68 -13.48
C ALA A 34 -10.01 8.46 -14.37
N ALA A 35 -10.44 7.35 -13.78
CA ALA A 35 -10.99 6.22 -14.49
C ALA A 35 -12.41 5.95 -13.98
N HIS A 36 -13.35 5.81 -14.90
CA HIS A 36 -14.77 5.57 -14.60
C HIS A 36 -15.15 4.14 -14.91
N SER A 37 -15.97 3.55 -14.05
CA SER A 37 -16.58 2.25 -14.29
C SER A 37 -18.10 2.39 -14.20
N HIS A 38 -18.82 1.54 -14.92
CA HIS A 38 -20.28 1.43 -14.81
C HIS A 38 -20.71 0.56 -13.63
N ILE A 39 -19.80 -0.24 -13.07
CA ILE A 39 -20.08 -1.27 -12.05
C ILE A 39 -19.26 -1.07 -10.76
N TYR A 40 -18.15 -0.33 -10.83
CA TYR A 40 -17.29 -0.05 -9.69
C TYR A 40 -17.19 1.44 -9.37
N PRO A 41 -16.77 1.82 -8.15
CA PRO A 41 -16.51 3.21 -7.81
C PRO A 41 -15.47 3.84 -8.73
N SER A 42 -15.65 5.12 -9.05
CA SER A 42 -14.68 5.89 -9.83
C SER A 42 -13.31 5.93 -9.14
N LEU A 43 -12.26 5.78 -9.93
CA LEU A 43 -10.87 5.92 -9.49
C LEU A 43 -10.40 7.32 -9.86
N LEU A 44 -10.42 8.23 -8.88
CA LEU A 44 -9.94 9.59 -9.05
C LEU A 44 -8.45 9.67 -8.73
N VAL A 45 -7.69 10.44 -9.52
CA VAL A 45 -6.30 10.75 -9.18
C VAL A 45 -6.24 11.52 -7.86
N ASP A 46 -5.32 11.11 -7.00
CA ASP A 46 -5.05 11.73 -5.71
C ASP A 46 -4.05 12.87 -5.91
N GLN A 47 -4.54 14.11 -5.76
CA GLN A 47 -3.76 15.32 -5.99
C GLN A 47 -2.59 15.48 -5.01
N ASP A 48 -2.67 14.87 -3.82
CA ASP A 48 -1.61 14.93 -2.83
C ASP A 48 -0.46 13.95 -3.14
N LYS A 49 -0.67 13.02 -4.07
CA LYS A 49 0.32 11.98 -4.43
C LYS A 49 1.04 12.23 -5.74
N ILE A 50 0.63 13.23 -6.51
CA ILE A 50 1.18 13.55 -7.83
C ILE A 50 2.11 14.76 -7.76
N PHE A 51 3.07 14.82 -8.68
CA PHE A 51 3.97 15.95 -8.78
C PHE A 51 3.30 17.13 -9.50
N SER A 52 3.60 18.36 -9.06
CA SER A 52 3.05 19.59 -9.64
C SER A 52 3.30 19.71 -11.15
N VAL A 53 4.45 19.22 -11.63
CA VAL A 53 4.83 19.21 -13.06
C VAL A 53 3.88 18.39 -13.95
N TRP A 54 3.02 17.55 -13.36
CA TRP A 54 2.04 16.75 -14.10
C TRP A 54 0.66 17.42 -14.21
N ASN A 55 0.52 18.68 -13.78
CA ASN A 55 -0.71 19.48 -13.96
C ASN A 55 -1.98 18.76 -13.49
N GLN A 56 -1.91 18.12 -12.32
CA GLN A 56 -3.00 17.34 -11.72
C GLN A 56 -3.44 16.08 -12.48
N MET A 57 -2.66 15.65 -13.49
CA MET A 57 -2.94 14.47 -14.30
C MET A 57 -1.86 13.41 -14.11
N LEU A 58 -2.20 12.14 -14.26
CA LEU A 58 -1.25 11.05 -14.17
C LEU A 58 -0.65 10.75 -15.57
N PRO A 59 0.69 10.72 -15.73
CA PRO A 59 1.37 10.22 -16.92
C PRO A 59 1.61 8.70 -16.84
N TYR A 60 2.25 8.14 -17.88
CA TYR A 60 2.59 6.71 -17.97
C TYR A 60 1.37 5.80 -17.89
N VAL A 61 0.38 6.07 -18.75
CA VAL A 61 -0.90 5.37 -18.77
C VAL A 61 -0.98 4.50 -20.00
N TYR A 62 -1.36 3.25 -19.81
CA TYR A 62 -1.72 2.33 -20.87
C TYR A 62 -3.22 2.33 -21.10
N THR A 63 -3.59 2.38 -22.37
CA THR A 63 -4.94 2.11 -22.83
C THR A 63 -4.98 0.80 -23.62
N PHE A 64 -6.13 0.15 -23.60
CA PHE A 64 -6.34 -1.18 -24.16
C PHE A 64 -7.47 -1.12 -25.17
N GLU A 65 -7.11 -1.00 -26.44
CA GLU A 65 -8.08 -1.10 -27.53
C GLU A 65 -8.51 -2.57 -27.64
N ASP A 66 -9.78 -2.81 -27.97
CA ASP A 66 -10.36 -4.15 -28.17
C ASP A 66 -10.41 -5.08 -26.95
N ALA A 67 -10.35 -4.52 -25.74
CA ALA A 67 -10.57 -5.31 -24.53
C ALA A 67 -11.98 -5.93 -24.50
N GLN A 68 -12.08 -7.25 -24.43
CA GLN A 68 -13.37 -7.97 -24.43
C GLN A 68 -14.24 -7.66 -23.20
N THR A 69 -13.62 -7.45 -22.03
CA THR A 69 -14.34 -7.12 -20.79
C THR A 69 -13.72 -5.86 -20.16
N PRO A 70 -14.05 -4.66 -20.69
CA PRO A 70 -13.55 -3.41 -20.14
C PRO A 70 -14.22 -3.14 -18.79
N LEU A 71 -13.42 -2.91 -17.76
CA LEU A 71 -13.90 -2.57 -16.41
C LEU A 71 -13.92 -1.06 -16.17
N TYR A 72 -12.91 -0.36 -16.69
CA TYR A 72 -12.78 1.09 -16.55
C TYR A 72 -12.39 1.77 -17.85
N ILE A 73 -12.91 2.98 -18.01
CA ILE A 73 -12.67 3.90 -19.11
C ILE A 73 -11.91 5.13 -18.59
N ALA A 74 -10.92 5.59 -19.37
CA ALA A 74 -10.11 6.75 -19.05
C ALA A 74 -10.91 8.05 -19.18
N GLN A 75 -10.80 8.93 -18.19
CA GLN A 75 -11.11 10.34 -18.33
C GLN A 75 -9.81 11.11 -18.50
N MET A 76 -9.61 11.66 -19.69
CA MET A 76 -8.49 12.54 -20.06
C MET A 76 -9.02 13.84 -20.67
N PRO A 77 -8.21 14.90 -20.83
CA PRO A 77 -8.60 16.09 -21.58
C PRO A 77 -9.15 15.72 -22.97
N GLU A 78 -10.15 16.46 -23.45
CA GLU A 78 -10.82 16.20 -24.75
C GLU A 78 -9.85 16.21 -25.95
N SER A 79 -8.74 16.93 -25.84
CA SER A 79 -7.67 16.95 -26.84
C SER A 79 -6.88 15.64 -26.92
N ASN A 80 -7.02 14.74 -25.93
CA ASN A 80 -6.32 13.47 -25.90
C ASN A 80 -7.16 12.39 -26.61
N PRO A 81 -6.65 11.79 -27.71
CA PRO A 81 -7.38 10.76 -28.46
C PRO A 81 -7.66 9.49 -27.64
N ASN A 82 -6.96 9.31 -26.52
CA ASN A 82 -7.11 8.15 -25.64
C ASN A 82 -8.18 8.39 -24.54
N SER A 83 -8.81 9.57 -24.49
CA SER A 83 -9.96 9.80 -23.62
C SER A 83 -11.12 8.90 -24.05
N GLY A 84 -11.80 8.26 -23.11
CA GLY A 84 -12.86 7.30 -23.43
C GLY A 84 -12.35 5.89 -23.78
N GLN A 85 -11.04 5.66 -23.82
CA GLN A 85 -10.47 4.32 -24.05
C GLN A 85 -10.43 3.48 -22.76
N CYS A 86 -10.41 2.16 -22.91
CA CYS A 86 -10.29 1.26 -21.76
C CYS A 86 -8.91 1.39 -21.11
N VAL A 87 -8.89 1.45 -19.77
CA VAL A 87 -7.68 1.53 -18.95
C VAL A 87 -7.57 0.44 -17.90
N ILE A 88 -8.65 -0.29 -17.64
CA ILE A 88 -8.64 -1.52 -16.84
C ILE A 88 -9.57 -2.50 -17.52
N PHE A 89 -9.10 -3.72 -17.78
CA PHE A 89 -9.92 -4.79 -18.32
C PHE A 89 -9.72 -6.10 -17.55
N ARG A 90 -10.71 -6.97 -17.67
CA ARG A 90 -10.68 -8.36 -17.25
C ARG A 90 -10.57 -9.23 -18.49
N HIS A 91 -9.83 -10.32 -18.39
CA HIS A 91 -9.81 -11.38 -19.38
C HIS A 91 -9.82 -12.73 -18.65
N ASP A 92 -10.89 -13.49 -18.86
CA ASP A 92 -11.04 -14.83 -18.33
C ASP A 92 -10.47 -15.83 -19.32
N GLN A 93 -9.62 -16.74 -18.84
CA GLN A 93 -9.01 -17.76 -19.70
C GLN A 93 -10.01 -18.89 -19.95
N GLU A 94 -10.25 -19.24 -21.23
CA GLU A 94 -11.23 -20.28 -21.59
C GLU A 94 -10.82 -21.69 -21.11
N HIS A 95 -9.53 -21.95 -20.94
CA HIS A 95 -8.98 -23.30 -20.70
C HIS A 95 -8.41 -23.51 -19.28
N ASN A 96 -8.42 -22.48 -18.44
CA ASN A 96 -7.90 -22.53 -17.09
C ASN A 96 -8.76 -21.60 -16.21
N ASP A 97 -9.05 -21.97 -14.97
CA ASP A 97 -9.92 -21.21 -14.05
C ASP A 97 -9.26 -19.92 -13.52
N GLY A 98 -8.59 -19.18 -14.40
CA GLY A 98 -7.77 -18.03 -14.10
C GLY A 98 -8.28 -16.78 -14.80
N SER A 99 -8.64 -15.79 -14.01
CA SER A 99 -8.97 -14.45 -14.49
C SER A 99 -7.76 -13.52 -14.39
N LEU A 100 -7.42 -12.83 -15.48
CA LEU A 100 -6.46 -11.74 -15.47
C LEU A 100 -7.19 -10.40 -15.38
N VAL A 101 -6.81 -9.57 -14.41
CA VAL A 101 -7.20 -8.16 -14.36
C VAL A 101 -5.97 -7.29 -14.55
N MET A 102 -5.98 -6.50 -15.61
CA MET A 102 -4.87 -5.64 -16.00
C MET A 102 -5.22 -4.18 -15.77
N CYS A 103 -4.37 -3.47 -15.02
CA CYS A 103 -4.51 -2.03 -14.80
C CYS A 103 -3.47 -1.29 -15.62
N GLY A 104 -3.92 -0.38 -16.48
CA GLY A 104 -3.05 0.42 -17.33
C GLY A 104 -2.29 1.53 -16.61
N PHE A 105 -2.58 1.74 -15.33
CA PHE A 105 -1.94 2.76 -14.50
C PHE A 105 -1.69 2.26 -13.06
N PRO A 106 -0.74 2.88 -12.34
CA PRO A 106 -0.50 2.62 -10.93
C PRO A 106 -1.66 3.08 -10.04
N LEU A 107 -2.31 2.16 -9.31
CA LEU A 107 -3.40 2.45 -8.37
C LEU A 107 -2.94 3.27 -7.16
N TYR A 108 -1.63 3.28 -6.87
CA TYR A 108 -1.04 4.06 -5.78
C TYR A 108 -1.41 5.56 -5.85
N TYR A 109 -1.44 6.13 -7.06
CA TYR A 109 -1.74 7.54 -7.30
C TYR A 109 -3.23 7.86 -7.30
N MET A 110 -4.10 6.90 -6.98
CA MET A 110 -5.54 7.11 -6.88
C MET A 110 -5.96 7.34 -5.43
N GLN A 111 -7.14 7.93 -5.26
CA GLN A 111 -7.76 8.11 -3.95
C GLN A 111 -8.02 6.75 -3.28
N ALA A 112 -7.62 6.63 -2.01
CA ALA A 112 -7.64 5.35 -1.30
C ALA A 112 -9.04 4.74 -1.17
N GLY A 113 -10.08 5.57 -1.02
CA GLY A 113 -11.47 5.12 -0.93
C GLY A 113 -11.94 4.41 -2.21
N GLY A 114 -11.69 5.01 -3.37
CA GLY A 114 -12.03 4.42 -4.67
C GLY A 114 -11.30 3.10 -4.92
N VAL A 115 -9.99 3.06 -4.65
CA VAL A 115 -9.18 1.84 -4.81
C VAL A 115 -9.66 0.71 -3.91
N ARG A 116 -9.96 1.01 -2.63
CA ARG A 116 -10.49 0.00 -1.70
C ARG A 116 -11.82 -0.56 -2.17
N GLY A 117 -12.74 0.32 -2.60
CA GLY A 117 -14.05 -0.09 -3.12
C GLY A 117 -13.93 -0.94 -4.40
N PHE A 118 -13.07 -0.53 -5.32
CA PHE A 118 -12.75 -1.30 -6.53
C PHE A 118 -12.23 -2.70 -6.19
N LEU A 119 -11.20 -2.81 -5.34
CA LEU A 119 -10.60 -4.11 -5.01
C LEU A 119 -11.59 -5.02 -4.29
N GLN A 120 -12.40 -4.48 -3.37
CA GLN A 120 -13.40 -5.26 -2.65
C GLN A 120 -14.48 -5.81 -3.58
N ALA A 121 -14.99 -4.98 -4.50
CA ALA A 121 -15.99 -5.41 -5.48
C ALA A 121 -15.40 -6.41 -6.48
N LEU A 122 -14.20 -6.13 -7.00
CA LEU A 122 -13.51 -7.02 -7.93
C LEU A 122 -13.26 -8.41 -7.35
N ILE A 123 -12.80 -8.50 -6.09
CA ILE A 123 -12.58 -9.79 -5.42
C ILE A 123 -13.88 -10.58 -5.31
N SER A 124 -15.00 -9.91 -5.02
CA SER A 124 -16.32 -10.54 -4.96
C SER A 124 -16.80 -11.02 -6.33
N ASP A 125 -16.55 -10.26 -7.38
CA ASP A 125 -16.97 -10.57 -8.76
C ASP A 125 -16.12 -11.64 -9.44
N LEU A 126 -14.89 -11.83 -8.97
CA LEU A 126 -14.02 -12.88 -9.48
C LEU A 126 -14.47 -14.28 -9.02
N ASP A 127 -15.56 -14.39 -8.25
CA ASP A 127 -16.06 -15.62 -7.61
C ASP A 127 -14.90 -16.52 -7.21
N ILE A 128 -13.88 -15.91 -6.58
CA ILE A 128 -12.76 -16.66 -6.04
C ILE A 128 -13.42 -17.48 -4.95
N GLN A 129 -13.79 -18.72 -5.30
CA GLN A 129 -14.08 -19.75 -4.34
C GLN A 129 -12.78 -19.91 -3.60
N THR A 130 -12.61 -19.10 -2.55
CA THR A 130 -11.75 -19.45 -1.46
C THR A 130 -12.32 -20.78 -1.03
N SER A 131 -11.74 -21.89 -1.49
CA SER A 131 -11.93 -23.14 -0.77
C SER A 131 -11.70 -22.74 0.68
N ASN A 132 -12.65 -23.03 1.57
CA ASN A 132 -12.49 -22.71 2.99
C ASN A 132 -11.24 -23.38 3.60
N ASP A 133 -10.51 -24.17 2.81
CA ASP A 133 -9.20 -24.75 3.06
C ASP A 133 -8.00 -23.85 2.69
N LEU A 134 -8.20 -22.60 2.23
CA LEU A 134 -7.09 -21.66 2.14
C LEU A 134 -6.56 -21.43 3.56
N PRO A 135 -5.26 -21.66 3.83
CA PRO A 135 -4.70 -21.28 5.11
C PRO A 135 -4.99 -19.79 5.32
N PRO A 136 -5.42 -19.38 6.53
CA PRO A 136 -5.76 -18.00 6.79
C PRO A 136 -4.64 -17.10 6.27
N LEU A 137 -5.01 -16.02 5.56
CA LEU A 137 -4.08 -15.03 5.04
C LEU A 137 -3.00 -14.79 6.09
N PRO A 138 -1.70 -14.88 5.74
CA PRO A 138 -0.64 -14.70 6.71
C PRO A 138 -0.86 -13.35 7.39
N GLN A 139 -1.21 -13.40 8.67
CA GLN A 139 -1.43 -12.19 9.44
C GLN A 139 -0.11 -11.41 9.42
N LEU A 140 -0.17 -10.12 9.09
CA LEU A 140 0.99 -9.25 9.19
C LEU A 140 1.60 -9.44 10.59
N PRO A 141 2.91 -9.74 10.70
CA PRO A 141 3.50 -9.89 12.01
C PRO A 141 3.41 -8.57 12.76
N ALA A 142 3.47 -8.62 14.09
CA ALA A 142 3.63 -7.40 14.87
C ALA A 142 4.85 -6.62 14.35
N SER A 143 4.78 -5.30 14.40
CA SER A 143 5.89 -4.45 13.98
C SER A 143 5.99 -3.23 14.90
N ILE A 144 7.19 -2.66 14.96
CA ILE A 144 7.46 -1.42 15.69
C ILE A 144 8.48 -0.63 14.87
N ASP A 145 8.24 0.65 14.67
CA ASP A 145 9.08 1.59 13.96
C ASP A 145 9.21 2.88 14.75
N VAL A 146 10.34 3.58 14.62
CA VAL A 146 10.60 4.82 15.34
C VAL A 146 11.07 5.87 14.34
N TYR A 147 10.33 6.96 14.24
CA TYR A 147 10.63 8.08 13.34
C TYR A 147 10.44 9.44 14.04
N PRO A 148 11.40 10.38 13.89
CA PRO A 148 12.70 10.22 13.23
C PRO A 148 13.65 9.30 14.01
N ASN A 149 14.64 8.71 13.33
CA ASN A 149 15.77 8.00 13.94
C ASN A 149 17.03 8.30 13.12
N PRO A 150 18.01 9.07 13.63
CA PRO A 150 18.11 9.55 15.01
C PRO A 150 17.02 10.55 15.43
N PHE A 151 16.65 10.55 16.71
CA PHE A 151 15.62 11.46 17.26
C PHE A 151 16.21 12.53 18.18
N ASN A 152 15.56 13.70 18.23
CA ASN A 152 15.91 14.82 19.11
C ASN A 152 14.71 15.78 19.32
N PRO A 153 14.22 16.03 20.56
CA PRO A 153 14.29 15.17 21.75
C PRO A 153 13.18 14.11 21.77
N SER A 154 12.31 14.07 20.74
CA SER A 154 11.18 13.15 20.65
C SER A 154 11.12 12.42 19.31
N ALA A 155 10.45 11.28 19.32
CA ALA A 155 10.10 10.50 18.14
C ALA A 155 8.68 9.96 18.26
N THR A 156 8.13 9.52 17.14
CA THR A 156 6.90 8.72 17.09
C THR A 156 7.27 7.26 16.96
N ILE A 157 6.75 6.44 17.88
CA ILE A 157 6.74 4.99 17.78
C ILE A 157 5.46 4.61 17.04
N SER A 158 5.60 4.03 15.85
CA SER A 158 4.51 3.40 15.12
C SER A 158 4.54 1.91 15.38
N LEU A 159 3.42 1.29 15.71
CA LEU A 159 3.35 -0.16 15.93
C LEU A 159 2.10 -0.75 15.29
N TYR A 160 2.25 -1.96 14.75
CA TYR A 160 1.15 -2.77 14.24
C TYR A 160 0.98 -3.99 15.13
N LEU A 161 -0.26 -4.29 15.52
CA LEU A 161 -0.61 -5.48 16.29
C LEU A 161 -1.55 -6.39 15.47
N PRO A 162 -1.20 -7.66 15.24
CA PRO A 162 -2.07 -8.59 14.52
C PRO A 162 -3.33 -8.96 15.30
N GLN A 163 -3.28 -8.87 16.63
CA GLN A 163 -4.35 -9.27 17.53
C GLN A 163 -4.49 -8.27 18.67
N SER A 164 -5.72 -8.07 19.14
CA SER A 164 -6.00 -7.26 20.31
C SER A 164 -5.40 -7.90 21.56
N GLY A 165 -4.84 -7.11 22.47
CA GLY A 165 -4.22 -7.65 23.67
C GLY A 165 -3.43 -6.64 24.47
N THR A 166 -2.40 -7.11 25.16
CA THR A 166 -1.47 -6.25 25.90
C THR A 166 -0.16 -6.13 25.12
N ALA A 167 0.32 -4.90 24.96
CA ALA A 167 1.61 -4.58 24.38
C ALA A 167 2.46 -3.78 25.37
N THR A 168 3.68 -4.22 25.62
CA THR A 168 4.65 -3.52 26.47
C THR A 168 5.82 -3.04 25.63
N ILE A 169 6.11 -1.76 25.72
CA ILE A 169 7.24 -1.11 25.06
C ILE A 169 8.27 -0.77 26.11
N GLU A 170 9.48 -1.26 25.93
CA GLU A 170 10.59 -1.11 26.88
C GLU A 170 11.77 -0.44 26.19
N LEU A 171 12.37 0.54 26.84
CA LEU A 171 13.56 1.23 26.37
C LEU A 171 14.76 0.83 27.24
N TYR A 172 15.79 0.29 26.62
CA TYR A 172 17.02 -0.14 27.27
C TYR A 172 18.23 0.65 26.78
N ASN A 173 19.21 0.87 27.65
CA ASN A 173 20.53 1.32 27.20
C ASN A 173 21.39 0.14 26.72
N ILE A 174 22.57 0.42 26.15
CA ILE A 174 23.51 -0.63 25.68
C ILE A 174 24.03 -1.55 26.78
N LYS A 175 23.91 -1.16 28.06
CA LYS A 175 24.26 -1.99 29.22
C LYS A 175 23.12 -2.92 29.63
N GLY A 176 22.00 -2.92 28.90
CA GLY A 176 20.81 -3.72 29.20
C GLY A 176 19.96 -3.18 30.36
N GLN A 177 20.23 -1.96 30.84
CA GLN A 177 19.44 -1.36 31.91
C GLN A 177 18.15 -0.76 31.34
N LEU A 178 17.01 -1.17 31.90
CA LEU A 178 15.69 -0.63 31.57
C LEU A 178 15.61 0.84 32.00
N GLN A 179 15.42 1.73 31.03
CA GLN A 179 15.27 3.17 31.25
C GLN A 179 13.81 3.55 31.48
N LYS A 180 12.91 3.01 30.65
CA LYS A 180 11.48 3.31 30.66
C LYS A 180 10.68 2.14 30.11
N SER A 181 9.47 1.95 30.62
CA SER A 181 8.52 0.96 30.12
C SER A 181 7.13 1.61 30.02
N HIS A 182 6.40 1.28 28.96
CA HIS A 182 5.04 1.73 28.73
C HIS A 182 4.18 0.51 28.36
N THR A 183 3.14 0.24 29.14
CA THR A 183 2.24 -0.90 28.92
C THR A 183 0.88 -0.42 28.47
N LEU A 184 0.43 -0.90 27.32
CA LEU A 184 -0.87 -0.68 26.73
C LEU A 184 -1.74 -1.91 26.99
N ASN A 185 -2.72 -1.79 27.87
CA ASN A 185 -3.66 -2.87 28.18
C ASN A 185 -4.86 -2.82 27.23
N HIS A 186 -5.32 -3.99 26.79
CA HIS A 186 -6.53 -4.15 25.96
C HIS A 186 -6.55 -3.29 24.69
N ILE A 187 -5.38 -3.10 24.06
CA ILE A 187 -5.27 -2.36 22.82
C ILE A 187 -5.82 -3.20 21.66
N LYS A 188 -6.58 -2.57 20.76
CA LYS A 188 -7.20 -3.26 19.60
C LYS A 188 -6.12 -3.67 18.58
N ALA A 189 -6.37 -4.72 17.80
CA ALA A 189 -5.57 -5.02 16.62
C ALA A 189 -5.54 -3.82 15.65
N GLY A 190 -4.45 -3.68 14.89
CA GLY A 190 -4.23 -2.60 13.93
C GLY A 190 -3.06 -1.69 14.28
N ASP A 191 -3.02 -0.53 13.62
CA ASP A 191 -1.97 0.48 13.76
C ASP A 191 -2.17 1.40 14.97
N HIS A 192 -1.09 1.70 15.68
CA HIS A 192 -1.06 2.62 16.81
C HIS A 192 0.18 3.50 16.78
N GLN A 193 0.07 4.68 17.36
CA GLN A 193 1.18 5.63 17.48
C GLN A 193 1.32 6.10 18.93
N ILE A 194 2.58 6.22 19.38
CA ILE A 194 2.93 6.68 20.72
C ILE A 194 4.13 7.61 20.63
N THR A 195 4.09 8.69 21.40
CA THR A 195 5.22 9.60 21.50
C THR A 195 6.29 9.00 22.41
N LEU A 196 7.51 8.92 21.89
CA LEU A 196 8.73 8.66 22.64
C LEU A 196 9.42 9.98 22.94
N ASP A 197 9.64 10.26 24.21
CA ASP A 197 10.44 11.38 24.70
C ASP A 197 11.78 10.88 25.25
N ALA A 198 12.82 11.72 25.18
CA ALA A 198 14.15 11.43 25.69
C ALA A 198 14.25 11.48 27.23
N THR A 199 13.33 10.85 27.95
CA THR A 199 13.29 10.79 29.42
C THR A 199 13.29 9.36 29.94
N ASP A 200 13.86 9.14 31.13
CA ASP A 200 13.72 7.89 31.86
C ASP A 200 12.39 7.79 32.62
N SER A 201 12.15 6.67 33.30
CA SER A 201 10.96 6.44 34.14
C SER A 201 10.77 7.44 35.30
N ARG A 202 11.79 8.22 35.65
CA ARG A 202 11.77 9.28 36.67
C ARG A 202 11.63 10.68 36.06
N GLY A 203 11.45 10.77 34.74
CA GLY A 203 11.37 12.04 34.01
C GLY A 203 12.71 12.72 33.79
N LYS A 204 13.84 12.05 34.08
CA LYS A 204 15.18 12.63 33.89
C LYS A 204 15.61 12.50 32.42
N PRO A 205 16.25 13.52 31.82
CA PRO A 205 16.72 13.44 30.44
C PRO A 205 17.76 12.33 30.23
N LEU A 206 17.58 11.56 29.17
CA LEU A 206 18.54 10.55 28.72
C LEU A 206 19.76 11.22 28.03
N PRO A 207 20.97 10.67 28.17
CA PRO A 207 22.14 11.12 27.41
C PRO A 207 22.06 10.71 25.93
N SER A 208 22.71 11.46 25.04
CA SER A 208 22.86 11.06 23.63
C SER A 208 23.56 9.71 23.52
N GLY A 209 23.11 8.88 22.58
CA GLY A 209 23.68 7.55 22.39
C GLY A 209 22.70 6.56 21.78
N ILE A 210 23.10 5.29 21.81
CA ILE A 210 22.34 4.17 21.26
C ILE A 210 21.46 3.57 22.35
N TYR A 211 20.20 3.31 22.00
CA TYR A 211 19.23 2.63 22.83
C TYR A 211 18.57 1.47 22.07
N LEU A 212 18.03 0.51 22.82
CA LEU A 212 17.24 -0.59 22.28
C LEU A 212 15.79 -0.41 22.73
N ILE A 213 14.88 -0.30 21.77
CA ILE A 213 13.45 -0.37 22.02
C ILE A 213 12.96 -1.79 21.80
N ARG A 214 12.20 -2.32 22.74
CA ARG A 214 11.61 -3.66 22.68
C ARG A 214 10.10 -3.55 22.74
N LEU A 215 9.42 -4.13 21.74
CA LEU A 215 8.00 -4.43 21.80
C LEU A 215 7.82 -5.86 22.27
N LYS A 216 6.98 -6.05 23.30
CA LYS A 216 6.58 -7.36 23.80
C LYS A 216 5.06 -7.47 23.71
N THR A 217 4.58 -8.50 23.04
CA THR A 217 3.16 -8.89 22.98
C THR A 217 3.01 -10.32 23.49
N ALA A 218 1.79 -10.85 23.52
CA ALA A 218 1.55 -12.25 23.90
C ALA A 218 2.24 -13.26 22.95
N SER A 219 2.34 -12.92 21.66
CA SER A 219 2.82 -13.83 20.60
C SER A 219 4.18 -13.44 20.00
N SER A 220 4.73 -12.27 20.34
CA SER A 220 5.94 -11.77 19.68
C SER A 220 6.81 -10.90 20.59
N GLN A 221 8.10 -10.87 20.29
CA GLN A 221 9.06 -9.95 20.88
C GLN A 221 9.96 -9.39 19.79
N ILE A 222 9.98 -8.06 19.65
CA ILE A 222 10.71 -7.35 18.59
C ILE A 222 11.62 -6.33 19.24
N VAL A 223 12.89 -6.28 18.80
CA VAL A 223 13.87 -5.32 19.30
C VAL A 223 14.39 -4.48 18.14
N LYS A 224 14.38 -3.16 18.29
CA LYS A 224 15.02 -2.22 17.36
C LYS A 224 16.04 -1.36 18.06
N ARG A 225 17.10 -1.03 17.32
CA ARG A 225 18.13 -0.07 17.76
C ARG A 225 17.73 1.34 17.32
N ILE A 226 17.75 2.28 18.25
CA ILE A 226 17.45 3.70 18.00
C ILE A 226 18.59 4.57 18.51
N THR A 227 18.72 5.76 17.93
CA THR A 227 19.79 6.72 18.27
C THR A 227 19.17 8.01 18.77
N LEU A 228 19.54 8.44 19.97
CA LEU A 228 19.23 9.76 20.51
C LEU A 228 20.39 10.70 20.22
N LEU A 229 20.09 11.82 19.56
CA LEU A 229 21.01 12.95 19.40
C LEU A 229 20.46 14.12 20.22
N LYS A 230 21.36 14.89 20.84
CA LYS A 230 21.03 16.19 21.45
C LYS A 230 21.77 17.26 20.67
#